data_AF-A0A2D6X1J1-F1
#
_entry.id   AF-A0A2D6X1J1-F1
#
_cell.length_a   1.000
_cell.length_b   1.000
_cell.length_c   1.000
_cell.angle_alpha   90.00
_cell.angle_beta   90.00
_cell.angle_gamma   90.00
#
_symmetry.space_group_name_H-M   'P 1'
#
loop_
_entity.id
_entity.type
_entity.pdbx_description
1 polymer ?
#
loop_
_entity_poly.entity_id
_entity_poly.type
_entity_poly.pdbx_seq_one_letter_code
_entity_poly.pdbx_strand_id
1 'polypeptide(L)'
;MLEIQDRYEAPRGCGYRKPGGLYLMSGGELADCGLMPIPLDVCPCCGQGIKPSRGWTWIEPAKILAGSWARLAVEKAALDPASAEIEHFSCGPGHVCDRCPNAPQNVPERAGLLWIGEKFYKTPQAFMDEARKMGVSRRIKFVPKDFTLGETWGWFAHRKAIPVTVPKKEADEEGRLFETVYTPGVIGVFRPTHLEYVVKEDDKEDKLARMAEREISLVRVHKAEEVPS
;
A
#
# COMPACT_ATOMS: atom_id res chain seq x y z
N MET A 1 -6.98 24.54 24.83
CA MET A 1 -6.04 23.46 25.18
C MET A 1 -6.01 22.48 24.02
N LEU A 2 -4.82 22.10 23.57
CA LEU A 2 -4.69 21.07 22.53
C LEU A 2 -5.08 19.71 23.12
N GLU A 3 -5.98 19.00 22.45
CA GLU A 3 -6.37 17.66 22.84
C GLU A 3 -5.32 16.65 22.33
N ILE A 4 -4.65 15.96 23.25
CA ILE A 4 -3.73 14.86 22.94
C ILE A 4 -4.42 13.57 23.32
N GLN A 5 -4.61 12.67 22.36
CA GLN A 5 -5.29 11.40 22.57
C GLN A 5 -4.30 10.31 22.97
N ASP A 6 -4.59 9.56 24.03
CA ASP A 6 -3.80 8.37 24.37
C ASP A 6 -4.24 7.18 23.50
N ARG A 7 -3.27 6.48 22.92
CA ARG A 7 -3.45 5.31 22.05
C ARG A 7 -2.68 4.14 22.64
N TYR A 8 -3.37 3.05 22.93
CA TYR A 8 -2.76 1.80 23.40
C TYR A 8 -2.69 0.83 22.24
N GLU A 9 -1.47 0.46 21.83
CA GLU A 9 -1.26 -0.33 20.62
C GLU A 9 -0.49 -1.61 20.92
N ALA A 10 -0.80 -2.68 20.17
CA ALA A 10 0.06 -3.84 20.07
C ALA A 10 1.25 -3.55 19.13
N PRO A 11 2.38 -4.26 19.23
CA PRO A 11 3.49 -4.07 18.30
C PRO A 11 3.09 -4.50 16.89
N ARG A 12 3.50 -3.70 15.90
CA ARG A 12 3.45 -4.04 14.47
C ARG A 12 4.75 -4.74 14.05
N GLY A 13 4.83 -5.28 12.84
CA GLY A 13 6.02 -5.90 12.27
C GLY A 13 7.20 -4.93 12.19
N CYS A 14 6.94 -3.63 12.07
CA CYS A 14 7.94 -2.57 12.18
C CYS A 14 8.16 -2.03 13.62
N GLY A 15 7.54 -2.64 14.62
CA GLY A 15 7.48 -2.18 16.01
C GLY A 15 6.45 -1.06 16.23
N TYR A 16 6.52 -0.42 17.39
CA TYR A 16 5.65 0.69 17.78
C TYR A 16 5.88 1.96 16.97
N ARG A 17 4.82 2.76 16.83
CA ARG A 17 4.90 4.12 16.27
C ARG A 17 5.86 4.96 17.11
N LYS A 18 6.67 5.79 16.44
CA LYS A 18 7.80 6.49 17.04
C LYS A 18 7.42 7.95 17.30
N PRO A 19 7.78 8.52 18.48
CA PRO A 19 7.62 9.94 18.75
C PRO A 19 8.20 10.83 17.65
N GLY A 20 7.44 11.85 17.28
CA GLY A 20 7.66 12.78 16.17
C GLY A 20 7.51 12.18 14.79
N GLY A 21 6.85 11.03 14.67
CA GLY A 21 6.41 10.49 13.39
C GLY A 21 5.03 11.02 13.02
N LEU A 22 4.86 11.37 11.74
CA LEU A 22 3.55 11.61 11.12
C LEU A 22 3.12 10.34 10.40
N TYR A 23 1.89 9.89 10.60
CA TYR A 23 1.38 8.61 10.12
C TYR A 23 0.08 8.80 9.33
N LEU A 24 0.02 8.13 8.18
CA LEU A 24 -1.23 7.87 7.47
C LEU A 24 -1.93 6.69 8.12
N MET A 25 -3.20 6.87 8.45
CA MET A 25 -4.01 5.88 9.13
C MET A 25 -5.21 5.48 8.26
N SER A 26 -5.58 4.21 8.29
CA SER A 26 -6.81 3.70 7.69
C SER A 26 -7.33 2.49 8.48
N GLY A 27 -8.64 2.31 8.52
CA GLY A 27 -9.34 1.32 9.36
C GLY A 27 -9.15 -0.15 8.94
N GLY A 28 -8.29 -0.44 7.96
CA GLY A 28 -8.04 -1.81 7.49
C GLY A 28 -8.80 -2.18 6.22
N GLU A 29 -9.48 -1.21 5.60
CA GLU A 29 -10.05 -1.32 4.26
C GLU A 29 -8.91 -1.41 3.22
N LEU A 30 -8.33 -2.61 3.12
CA LEU A 30 -7.51 -3.01 2.01
C LEU A 30 -8.42 -3.63 0.97
N ALA A 31 -8.46 -3.06 -0.24
CA ALA A 31 -9.21 -3.66 -1.32
C ALA A 31 -8.47 -4.88 -1.84
N ASP A 32 -8.99 -6.07 -1.55
CA ASP A 32 -8.52 -7.35 -2.08
C ASP A 32 -8.94 -7.48 -3.54
N CYS A 33 -8.17 -6.85 -4.43
CA CYS A 33 -8.43 -6.87 -5.86
C CYS A 33 -7.76 -8.08 -6.51
N GLY A 34 -8.50 -8.85 -7.31
CA GLY A 34 -7.96 -9.98 -8.10
C GLY A 34 -6.91 -9.59 -9.16
N LEU A 35 -6.71 -8.29 -9.39
CA LEU A 35 -5.61 -7.77 -10.21
C LEU A 35 -4.27 -7.74 -9.49
N MET A 36 -4.26 -7.86 -8.16
CA MET A 36 -3.04 -7.79 -7.37
C MET A 36 -2.40 -9.18 -7.23
N PRO A 37 -1.06 -9.27 -7.17
CA PRO A 37 -0.11 -8.15 -7.29
C PRO A 37 0.07 -7.63 -8.72
N ILE A 38 0.23 -6.31 -8.89
CA ILE A 38 0.52 -5.69 -10.19
C ILE A 38 2.03 -5.49 -10.34
N PRO A 39 2.68 -6.02 -11.40
CA PRO A 39 4.12 -5.85 -11.59
C PRO A 39 4.55 -4.38 -11.63
N LEU A 40 5.68 -4.07 -11.02
CA LEU A 40 6.35 -2.78 -11.14
C LEU A 40 7.67 -2.98 -11.86
N ASP A 41 7.71 -2.60 -13.13
CA ASP A 41 8.87 -2.80 -13.97
C ASP A 41 9.90 -1.68 -13.81
N VAL A 42 11.16 -2.09 -13.83
CA VAL A 42 12.31 -1.20 -14.01
C VAL A 42 13.10 -1.75 -15.19
N CYS A 43 13.27 -0.94 -16.23
CA CYS A 43 14.04 -1.29 -17.40
C CYS A 43 15.47 -1.69 -16.98
N PRO A 44 15.94 -2.92 -17.30
CA PRO A 44 17.26 -3.36 -16.91
C PRO A 44 18.38 -2.60 -17.65
N CYS A 45 18.07 -1.99 -18.80
CA CYS A 45 19.05 -1.26 -19.61
C CYS A 45 19.30 0.16 -19.10
N CYS A 46 18.25 0.96 -18.97
CA CYS A 46 18.36 2.38 -18.61
C CYS A 46 17.97 2.68 -17.15
N GLY A 47 17.44 1.68 -16.43
CA GLY A 47 16.93 1.87 -15.07
C GLY A 47 15.71 2.78 -14.99
N GLN A 48 15.03 3.11 -16.10
CA GLN A 48 13.75 3.81 -16.06
C GLN A 48 12.65 2.90 -15.51
N GLY A 49 11.67 3.46 -14.82
CA GLY A 49 10.59 2.71 -14.18
C GLY A 49 10.39 3.12 -12.71
N ILE A 50 9.55 2.36 -12.01
CA ILE A 50 9.13 2.70 -10.65
C ILE A 50 10.10 2.08 -9.63
N LYS A 51 10.96 2.92 -9.04
CA LYS A 51 11.96 2.47 -8.07
C LYS A 51 11.46 2.53 -6.63
N PRO A 52 11.94 1.61 -5.76
CA PRO A 52 11.78 1.74 -4.32
C PRO A 52 12.22 3.09 -3.77
N SER A 53 11.29 3.79 -3.14
CA SER A 53 11.54 5.06 -2.46
C SER A 53 11.11 4.97 -0.99
N ARG A 54 11.74 5.77 -0.12
CA ARG A 54 11.44 5.77 1.33
C ARG A 54 10.19 6.58 1.70
N GLY A 55 9.64 7.33 0.76
CA GLY A 55 8.56 8.28 0.98
C GLY A 55 7.39 8.08 0.02
N TRP A 56 6.45 9.02 0.06
CA TRP A 56 5.34 9.09 -0.87
C TRP A 56 5.82 9.44 -2.27
N THR A 57 5.41 8.67 -3.27
CA THR A 57 5.69 8.96 -4.69
C THR A 57 4.39 9.03 -5.44
N TRP A 58 4.12 10.15 -6.12
CA TRP A 58 2.94 10.24 -6.97
C TRP A 58 3.10 9.35 -8.21
N ILE A 59 2.06 8.59 -8.51
CA ILE A 59 1.96 7.74 -9.69
C ILE A 59 0.64 8.00 -10.41
N GLU A 60 0.56 7.57 -11.67
CA GLU A 60 -0.65 7.53 -12.48
C GLU A 60 -1.12 6.07 -12.58
N PRO A 61 -2.08 5.63 -11.76
CA PRO A 61 -2.48 4.22 -11.67
C PRO A 61 -2.93 3.62 -13.00
N ALA A 62 -3.61 4.39 -13.85
CA ALA A 62 -4.07 3.92 -15.15
C ALA A 62 -2.91 3.41 -16.04
N LYS A 63 -1.74 4.05 -15.99
CA LYS A 63 -0.55 3.60 -16.74
C LYS A 63 0.00 2.29 -16.21
N ILE A 64 -0.07 2.06 -14.90
CA ILE A 64 0.40 0.84 -14.25
C ILE A 64 -0.58 -0.32 -14.49
N LEU A 65 -1.89 -0.04 -14.49
CA LEU A 65 -2.94 -1.04 -14.68
C LEU A 65 -3.19 -1.43 -16.13
N ALA A 66 -2.74 -0.63 -17.11
CA ALA A 66 -3.03 -0.82 -18.52
C ALA A 66 -2.73 -2.25 -19.01
N GLY A 67 -1.58 -2.82 -18.64
CA GLY A 67 -1.23 -4.20 -19.00
C GLY A 67 -2.16 -5.24 -18.37
N SER A 68 -2.51 -5.06 -17.09
CA SER A 68 -3.44 -5.96 -16.39
C SER A 68 -4.86 -5.89 -16.96
N TRP A 69 -5.34 -4.71 -17.36
CA TRP A 69 -6.64 -4.55 -18.01
C TRP A 69 -6.67 -5.17 -19.41
N ALA A 70 -5.63 -4.98 -20.21
CA ALA A 70 -5.52 -5.58 -21.53
C ALA A 70 -5.54 -7.12 -21.46
N ARG A 71 -4.83 -7.71 -20.49
CA ARG A 71 -4.85 -9.16 -20.26
C ARG A 71 -6.26 -9.67 -19.97
N LEU A 72 -6.99 -9.01 -19.06
CA LEU A 72 -8.35 -9.41 -18.72
C LEU A 72 -9.33 -9.24 -19.88
N ALA A 73 -9.17 -8.21 -20.70
CA ALA A 73 -10.00 -8.01 -21.88
C ALA A 73 -9.86 -9.18 -22.87
N VAL A 74 -8.63 -9.65 -23.10
CA VAL A 74 -8.34 -10.83 -23.93
C VAL A 74 -8.93 -12.10 -23.31
N GLU A 75 -8.73 -12.32 -22.00
CA GLU A 75 -9.28 -13.48 -21.29
C GLU A 75 -10.81 -13.53 -21.36
N LYS A 76 -11.49 -12.39 -21.24
CA LYS A 76 -12.96 -12.30 -21.42
C LYS A 76 -13.40 -12.54 -22.86
N ALA A 77 -12.75 -11.91 -23.84
CA ALA A 77 -13.07 -12.09 -25.25
C ALA A 77 -12.90 -13.55 -25.70
N ALA A 78 -11.98 -14.30 -25.08
CA ALA A 78 -11.81 -15.73 -25.32
C ALA A 78 -12.96 -16.58 -24.74
N LEU A 79 -13.61 -16.13 -23.66
CA LEU A 79 -14.75 -16.82 -23.04
C LEU A 79 -16.08 -16.51 -23.72
N ASP A 80 -16.29 -15.25 -24.11
CA ASP A 80 -17.46 -14.80 -24.86
C ASP A 80 -17.07 -13.63 -25.79
N PRO A 81 -16.92 -13.88 -27.11
CA PRO A 81 -16.56 -12.86 -28.09
C PRO A 81 -17.57 -11.71 -28.21
N ALA A 82 -18.84 -11.93 -27.82
CA ALA A 82 -19.87 -10.89 -27.80
C ALA A 82 -19.78 -9.98 -26.57
N SER A 83 -19.02 -10.38 -25.54
CA SER A 83 -18.82 -9.62 -24.28
C SER A 83 -17.58 -8.71 -24.30
N ALA A 84 -17.02 -8.43 -25.48
CA ALA A 84 -15.83 -7.59 -25.63
C ALA A 84 -16.05 -6.13 -25.17
N GLU A 85 -17.30 -5.68 -25.09
CA GLU A 85 -17.67 -4.40 -24.46
C GLU A 85 -17.67 -4.55 -22.93
N ILE A 86 -16.67 -3.95 -22.28
CA ILE A 86 -16.46 -4.03 -20.84
C ILE A 86 -17.41 -3.05 -20.14
N GLU A 87 -18.71 -3.32 -20.13
CA GLU A 87 -19.64 -2.52 -19.32
C GLU A 87 -19.50 -2.84 -17.82
N HIS A 88 -19.15 -4.09 -17.49
CA HIS A 88 -18.98 -4.55 -16.11
C HIS A 88 -17.64 -5.26 -15.94
N PHE A 89 -16.65 -4.51 -15.44
CA PHE A 89 -15.35 -5.05 -15.06
C PHE A 89 -15.50 -5.82 -13.75
N SER A 90 -15.27 -7.13 -13.73
CA SER A 90 -15.26 -7.94 -12.50
C SER A 90 -13.93 -8.67 -12.43
N CYS A 91 -13.20 -8.52 -11.33
CA CYS A 91 -11.91 -9.19 -11.12
C CYS A 91 -12.05 -10.57 -10.45
N GLY A 92 -13.26 -11.14 -10.44
CA GLY A 92 -13.56 -12.48 -9.92
C GLY A 92 -14.99 -12.62 -9.41
N PRO A 93 -15.48 -13.86 -9.19
CA PRO A 93 -16.83 -14.10 -8.67
C PRO A 93 -17.05 -13.38 -7.34
N GLY A 94 -18.14 -12.61 -7.25
CA GLY A 94 -18.51 -11.88 -6.02
C GLY A 94 -17.81 -10.54 -5.80
N HIS A 95 -16.91 -10.11 -6.69
CA HIS A 95 -16.26 -8.80 -6.59
C HIS A 95 -16.98 -7.74 -7.44
N VAL A 96 -17.63 -6.79 -6.77
CA VAL A 96 -18.29 -5.64 -7.40
C VAL A 96 -17.26 -4.53 -7.59
N CYS A 97 -16.67 -4.43 -8.77
CA CYS A 97 -15.62 -3.44 -9.03
C CYS A 97 -16.16 -2.02 -9.27
N ASP A 98 -17.47 -1.79 -9.19
CA ASP A 98 -18.09 -0.48 -9.43
C ASP A 98 -17.67 0.59 -8.42
N ARG A 99 -17.02 0.19 -7.31
CA ARG A 99 -16.37 1.11 -6.36
C ARG A 99 -14.87 0.82 -6.16
N CYS A 100 -14.31 -0.10 -6.93
CA CYS A 100 -12.91 -0.50 -6.82
C CYS A 100 -12.00 0.55 -7.48
N PRO A 101 -10.98 1.07 -6.79
CA PRO A 101 -10.06 2.07 -7.35
C PRO A 101 -9.12 1.52 -8.46
N ASN A 102 -9.20 0.22 -8.73
CA ASN A 102 -8.44 -0.41 -9.83
C ASN A 102 -9.33 -0.71 -11.05
N ALA A 103 -10.63 -0.42 -10.97
CA ALA A 103 -11.53 -0.57 -12.11
C ALA A 103 -11.29 0.59 -13.09
N PRO A 104 -11.29 0.35 -14.42
CA PRO A 104 -11.04 1.40 -15.41
C PRO A 104 -11.88 2.68 -15.22
N GLN A 105 -13.15 2.52 -14.82
CA GLN A 105 -14.09 3.63 -14.61
C GLN A 105 -13.88 4.41 -13.30
N ASN A 106 -13.15 3.85 -12.34
CA ASN A 106 -12.97 4.39 -10.98
C ASN A 106 -11.52 4.69 -10.63
N VAL A 107 -10.61 4.42 -11.56
CA VAL A 107 -9.18 4.63 -11.35
C VAL A 107 -8.90 6.12 -11.11
N PRO A 108 -8.26 6.49 -9.99
CA PRO A 108 -7.94 7.89 -9.77
C PRO A 108 -6.86 8.34 -10.76
N GLU A 109 -6.92 9.61 -11.17
CA GLU A 109 -5.88 10.22 -12.02
C GLU A 109 -4.49 10.09 -11.38
N ARG A 110 -4.42 10.25 -10.05
CA ARG A 110 -3.19 10.19 -9.27
C ARG A 110 -3.39 9.38 -7.99
N ALA A 111 -2.38 8.60 -7.62
CA ALA A 111 -2.32 7.92 -6.32
C ALA A 111 -0.92 8.00 -5.71
N GLY A 112 -0.84 7.81 -4.40
CA GLY A 112 0.43 7.74 -3.69
C GLY A 112 0.99 6.34 -3.61
N LEU A 113 2.17 6.11 -4.16
CA LEU A 113 2.89 4.87 -3.98
C LEU A 113 3.75 4.92 -2.71
N LEU A 114 3.61 3.89 -1.87
CA LEU A 114 4.34 3.69 -0.63
C LEU A 114 4.96 2.30 -0.60
N TRP A 115 6.28 2.25 -0.43
CA TRP A 115 7.00 0.98 -0.32
C TRP A 115 6.94 0.44 1.11
N ILE A 116 6.62 -0.85 1.21
CA ILE A 116 6.68 -1.65 2.43
C ILE A 116 8.07 -2.26 2.56
N GLY A 117 8.69 -2.07 3.72
CA GLY A 117 10.09 -2.43 3.95
C GLY A 117 10.29 -3.92 4.23
N GLU A 118 11.03 -4.60 3.34
CA GLU A 118 11.33 -6.04 3.44
C GLU A 118 12.13 -6.45 4.69
N LYS A 119 12.77 -5.47 5.36
CA LYS A 119 13.44 -5.70 6.64
C LYS A 119 12.44 -6.15 7.70
N PHE A 120 11.27 -5.53 7.74
CA PHE A 120 10.22 -5.75 8.74
C PHE A 120 9.16 -6.72 8.25
N TYR A 121 8.81 -6.67 6.96
CA TYR A 121 7.81 -7.55 6.35
C TYR A 121 8.48 -8.43 5.30
N LYS A 122 8.78 -9.69 5.63
CA LYS A 122 9.50 -10.59 4.73
C LYS A 122 8.69 -10.93 3.48
N THR A 123 7.37 -10.95 3.62
CA THR A 123 6.42 -11.24 2.55
C THR A 123 5.37 -10.13 2.48
N PRO A 124 4.78 -9.88 1.29
CA PRO A 124 3.62 -9.00 1.15
C PRO A 124 2.48 -9.38 2.09
N GLN A 125 2.22 -10.69 2.18
CA GLN A 125 1.13 -11.23 2.99
C GLN A 125 1.25 -10.84 4.46
N ALA A 126 2.47 -10.86 5.02
CA ALA A 126 2.68 -10.47 6.42
C ALA A 126 2.23 -9.02 6.70
N PHE A 127 2.43 -8.10 5.75
CA PHE A 127 1.92 -6.74 5.87
C PHE A 127 0.40 -6.68 5.68
N MET A 128 -0.14 -7.39 4.69
CA MET A 128 -1.58 -7.40 4.40
C MET A 128 -2.38 -7.96 5.57
N ASP A 129 -1.92 -9.05 6.19
CA ASP A 129 -2.56 -9.66 7.36
C ASP A 129 -2.56 -8.73 8.56
N GLU A 130 -1.42 -8.05 8.83
CA GLU A 130 -1.37 -7.04 9.88
C GLU A 130 -2.31 -5.87 9.59
N ALA A 131 -2.28 -5.33 8.37
CA ALA A 131 -3.08 -4.18 8.01
C ALA A 131 -4.59 -4.49 8.02
N ARG A 132 -5.02 -5.71 7.68
CA ARG A 132 -6.41 -6.17 7.88
C ARG A 132 -6.76 -6.27 9.37
N LYS A 133 -5.84 -6.78 10.20
CA LYS A 133 -6.09 -6.98 11.63
C LYS A 133 -6.10 -5.69 12.45
N MET A 134 -5.19 -4.76 12.16
CA MET A 134 -4.88 -3.60 13.00
C MET A 134 -5.08 -2.26 12.30
N GLY A 135 -5.61 -2.28 11.07
CA GLY A 135 -5.60 -1.12 10.21
C GLY A 135 -4.20 -0.79 9.67
N VAL A 136 -4.18 0.10 8.68
CA VAL A 136 -2.95 0.63 8.10
C VAL A 136 -2.39 1.71 9.03
N SER A 137 -1.09 1.62 9.31
CA SER A 137 -0.32 2.75 9.85
C SER A 137 0.99 2.91 9.09
N ARG A 138 1.11 3.98 8.30
CA ARG A 138 2.31 4.22 7.49
C ARG A 138 2.91 5.59 7.78
N ARG A 139 4.15 5.60 8.29
CA ARG A 139 4.91 6.83 8.53
C ARG A 139 5.21 7.58 7.23
N ILE A 140 4.96 8.88 7.20
CA ILE A 140 5.36 9.81 6.14
C ILE A 140 6.22 10.93 6.72
N LYS A 141 7.06 11.55 5.89
CA LYS A 141 7.93 12.66 6.34
C LYS A 141 7.14 13.97 6.46
N PHE A 142 6.24 14.20 5.52
CA PHE A 142 5.35 15.36 5.43
C PHE A 142 4.10 14.93 4.67
N VAL A 143 2.98 15.63 4.88
CA VAL A 143 1.77 15.47 4.06
C VAL A 143 2.09 15.96 2.63
N PRO A 144 1.98 15.11 1.60
CA PRO A 144 2.26 15.52 0.23
C PRO A 144 1.40 16.71 -0.22
N LYS A 145 1.92 17.52 -1.14
CA LYS A 145 1.11 18.57 -1.79
C LYS A 145 -0.02 17.91 -2.59
N ASP A 146 -1.21 18.50 -2.57
CA ASP A 146 -2.45 18.00 -3.18
C ASP A 146 -2.81 16.56 -2.72
N PHE A 147 -2.49 16.26 -1.46
CA PHE A 147 -3.07 15.14 -0.75
C PHE A 147 -4.37 15.60 -0.05
N THR A 148 -5.44 14.86 -0.27
CA THR A 148 -6.75 15.09 0.37
C THR A 148 -7.17 13.84 1.12
N LEU A 149 -7.45 13.97 2.42
CA LEU A 149 -7.93 12.88 3.27
C LEU A 149 -9.27 12.33 2.76
N GLY A 150 -9.45 11.01 2.81
CA GLY A 150 -10.68 10.36 2.33
C GLY A 150 -10.85 10.30 0.80
N GLU A 151 -10.05 11.05 0.03
CA GLU A 151 -10.14 11.08 -1.44
C GLU A 151 -8.91 10.46 -2.09
N THR A 152 -7.73 10.83 -1.62
CA THR A 152 -6.47 10.37 -2.20
C THR A 152 -6.20 8.90 -1.86
N TRP A 153 -6.08 8.08 -2.89
CA TRP A 153 -5.69 6.67 -2.72
C TRP A 153 -4.19 6.51 -2.50
N GLY A 154 -3.84 5.61 -1.59
CA GLY A 154 -2.49 5.10 -1.38
C GLY A 154 -2.37 3.68 -1.91
N TRP A 155 -1.23 3.39 -2.53
CA TRP A 155 -0.86 2.11 -3.13
C TRP A 155 0.35 1.56 -2.40
N PHE A 156 0.28 0.31 -1.97
CA PHE A 156 1.39 -0.37 -1.32
C PHE A 156 2.18 -1.17 -2.33
N ALA A 157 3.50 -0.97 -2.34
CA ALA A 157 4.42 -1.77 -3.12
C ALA A 157 5.35 -2.59 -2.23
N HIS A 158 5.72 -3.78 -2.72
CA HIS A 158 6.70 -4.63 -2.07
C HIS A 158 7.72 -5.14 -3.09
N ARG A 159 8.99 -5.29 -2.67
CA ARG A 159 10.07 -5.77 -3.55
C ARG A 159 9.93 -7.23 -3.92
N LYS A 160 9.27 -8.01 -3.06
CA LYS A 160 9.04 -9.44 -3.23
C LYS A 160 7.55 -9.72 -3.41
N ALA A 161 6.91 -9.08 -4.38
CA ALA A 161 5.47 -9.16 -4.57
C ALA A 161 5.07 -10.39 -5.38
N ILE A 162 5.77 -10.65 -6.48
CA ILE A 162 5.40 -11.66 -7.46
C ILE A 162 6.51 -12.73 -7.50
N PRO A 163 6.20 -14.00 -7.22
CA PRO A 163 7.14 -15.09 -7.47
C PRO A 163 7.22 -15.38 -8.97
N VAL A 164 8.44 -15.47 -9.50
CA VAL A 164 8.75 -15.79 -10.89
C VAL A 164 9.71 -16.97 -10.91
N THR A 165 9.34 -18.02 -11.62
CA THR A 165 10.23 -19.16 -11.84
C THR A 165 11.17 -18.85 -12.99
N VAL A 166 12.48 -18.87 -12.72
CA VAL A 166 13.52 -18.61 -13.71
C VAL A 166 14.43 -19.83 -13.85
N PRO A 167 14.96 -20.10 -15.05
CA PRO A 167 15.93 -21.17 -15.26
C PRO A 167 17.25 -20.82 -14.57
N LYS A 168 17.86 -21.80 -13.91
CA LYS A 168 19.22 -21.71 -13.38
C LYS A 168 20.22 -22.00 -14.50
N LYS A 169 21.44 -21.48 -14.35
CA LYS A 169 22.55 -21.82 -15.26
C LYS A 169 23.01 -23.27 -15.08
N GLU A 170 22.93 -23.79 -13.87
CA GLU A 170 23.37 -25.14 -13.48
C GLU A 170 22.34 -25.74 -12.50
N ALA A 171 22.24 -27.06 -12.48
CA ALA A 171 21.41 -27.77 -11.51
C ALA A 171 22.00 -27.59 -10.10
N ASP A 172 21.14 -27.41 -9.09
CA ASP A 172 21.61 -27.44 -7.70
C ASP A 172 21.92 -28.88 -7.23
N GLU A 173 22.37 -29.01 -5.98
CA GLU A 173 22.72 -30.30 -5.35
C GLU A 173 21.56 -31.32 -5.37
N GLU A 174 20.32 -30.85 -5.52
CA GLU A 174 19.10 -31.66 -5.59
C GLU A 174 18.64 -31.90 -7.04
N GLY A 175 19.43 -31.47 -8.04
CA GLY A 175 19.14 -31.63 -9.46
C GLY A 175 18.11 -30.63 -10.02
N ARG A 176 17.71 -29.59 -9.28
CA ARG A 176 16.69 -28.63 -9.73
C ARG A 176 17.30 -27.62 -10.70
N LEU A 177 16.66 -27.46 -11.86
CA LEU A 177 17.06 -26.54 -12.93
C LEU A 177 16.36 -25.18 -12.88
N PHE A 178 15.46 -24.95 -11.92
CA PHE A 178 14.70 -23.73 -11.79
C PHE A 178 14.80 -23.18 -10.37
N GLU A 179 14.71 -21.86 -10.22
CA GLU A 179 14.52 -21.19 -8.93
C GLU A 179 13.38 -20.20 -8.97
N THR A 180 12.84 -19.90 -7.78
CA THR A 180 11.85 -18.85 -7.60
C THR A 180 12.56 -17.56 -7.20
N VAL A 181 12.57 -16.59 -8.10
CA VAL A 181 12.96 -15.20 -7.85
C VAL A 181 11.71 -14.39 -7.59
N TYR A 182 11.83 -13.30 -6.83
CA TYR A 182 10.69 -12.39 -6.63
C TYR A 182 10.90 -11.07 -7.34
N THR A 183 9.86 -10.56 -7.97
CA THR A 183 9.85 -9.24 -8.60
C THR A 183 8.98 -8.25 -7.81
N PRO A 184 9.27 -6.93 -7.94
CA PRO A 184 8.48 -5.90 -7.29
C PRO A 184 7.08 -5.78 -7.86
N GLY A 185 6.14 -5.39 -7.01
CA GLY A 185 4.77 -5.17 -7.44
C GLY A 185 3.95 -4.40 -6.41
N VAL A 186 2.83 -3.86 -6.86
CA VAL A 186 1.77 -3.32 -6.02
C VAL A 186 1.03 -4.48 -5.40
N ILE A 187 0.84 -4.45 -4.09
CA ILE A 187 0.29 -5.55 -3.29
C ILE A 187 -1.07 -5.22 -2.65
N GLY A 188 -1.47 -3.95 -2.71
CA GLY A 188 -2.72 -3.50 -2.13
C GLY A 188 -2.91 -2.00 -2.30
N VAL A 189 -4.13 -1.56 -2.06
CA VAL A 189 -4.53 -0.15 -2.11
C VAL A 189 -5.35 0.18 -0.86
N PHE A 190 -5.26 1.41 -0.40
CA PHE A 190 -5.96 1.88 0.79
C PHE A 190 -6.33 3.36 0.63
N ARG A 191 -7.32 3.78 1.41
CA ARG A 191 -7.73 5.17 1.51
C ARG A 191 -7.42 5.68 2.93
N PRO A 192 -6.48 6.63 3.11
CA PRO A 192 -6.23 7.22 4.41
C PRO A 192 -7.48 7.95 4.91
N THR A 193 -7.89 7.65 6.14
CA THR A 193 -9.07 8.26 6.76
C THR A 193 -8.70 9.39 7.71
N HIS A 194 -7.48 9.39 8.24
CA HIS A 194 -6.97 10.44 9.11
C HIS A 194 -5.43 10.44 9.14
N LEU A 195 -4.87 11.52 9.68
CA LEU A 195 -3.45 11.68 9.96
C LEU A 195 -3.24 11.72 11.47
N GLU A 196 -2.23 11.02 11.94
CA GLU A 196 -1.82 11.09 13.35
C GLU A 196 -0.36 11.52 13.47
N TYR A 197 -0.08 12.44 14.38
CA TYR A 197 1.26 12.82 14.79
C TYR A 197 1.52 12.32 16.21
N VAL A 198 2.55 11.50 16.36
CA VAL A 198 2.97 10.99 17.69
C VAL A 198 3.75 12.09 18.39
N VAL A 199 3.20 12.66 19.45
CA VAL A 199 3.77 13.78 20.19
C VAL A 199 5.09 13.37 20.87
N LYS A 200 6.09 14.27 20.84
CA LYS A 200 7.33 14.15 21.63
C LYS A 200 7.23 15.01 22.88
N GLU A 201 7.97 14.64 23.92
CA GLU A 201 8.05 15.40 25.18
C GLU A 201 8.56 16.84 24.98
N ASP A 202 9.43 17.06 23.99
CA ASP A 202 10.05 18.34 23.67
C ASP A 202 9.32 19.14 22.57
N ASP A 203 8.13 18.69 22.14
CA ASP A 203 7.36 19.41 21.14
C ASP A 203 6.77 20.71 21.70
N LYS A 204 7.11 21.83 21.05
CA LYS A 204 6.56 23.15 21.38
C LYS A 204 5.07 23.24 21.07
N GLU A 205 4.32 23.94 21.91
CA GLU A 205 2.87 24.15 21.75
C GLU A 205 2.51 24.73 20.38
N ASP A 206 3.26 25.73 19.88
CA ASP A 206 3.03 26.36 18.57
C ASP A 206 3.08 25.34 17.41
N LYS A 207 3.97 24.34 17.51
CA LYS A 207 4.09 23.29 16.49
C LYS A 207 2.89 22.36 16.54
N LEU A 208 2.46 21.99 17.74
CA LEU A 208 1.30 21.11 17.95
C LEU A 208 0.01 21.80 17.50
N ALA A 209 -0.14 23.10 17.78
CA ALA A 209 -1.27 23.91 17.31
C ALA A 209 -1.35 23.93 15.77
N ARG A 210 -0.23 24.17 15.07
CA ARG A 210 -0.17 24.12 13.60
C ARG A 210 -0.51 22.75 13.01
N MET A 211 -0.29 21.66 13.76
CA MET A 211 -0.68 20.32 13.31
C MET A 211 -2.19 20.11 13.48
N ALA A 212 -2.74 20.52 14.63
CA ALA A 212 -4.17 20.45 14.90
C ALA A 212 -5.00 21.31 13.92
N GLU A 213 -4.53 22.51 13.57
CA GLU A 213 -5.14 23.38 12.54
C GLU A 213 -5.20 22.72 11.15
N ARG A 214 -4.33 21.74 10.89
CA ARG A 214 -4.29 20.95 9.66
C ARG A 214 -5.04 19.62 9.79
N GLU A 215 -5.88 19.50 10.80
CA GLU A 215 -6.69 18.32 11.10
C GLU A 215 -5.84 17.05 11.35
N ILE A 216 -4.61 17.23 11.84
CA ILE A 216 -3.75 16.12 12.25
C ILE A 216 -3.99 15.84 13.72
N SER A 217 -4.48 14.65 14.04
CA SER A 217 -4.70 14.25 15.43
C SER A 217 -3.37 14.10 16.16
N LEU A 218 -3.28 14.71 17.35
CA LEU A 218 -2.12 14.60 18.22
C LEU A 218 -2.30 13.39 19.12
N VAL A 219 -1.36 12.45 19.08
CA VAL A 219 -1.48 11.19 19.84
C VAL A 219 -0.25 10.92 20.70
N ARG A 220 -0.48 10.31 21.86
CA ARG A 220 0.55 9.67 22.68
C ARG A 220 0.36 8.16 22.59
N VAL A 221 1.40 7.43 22.18
CA VAL A 221 1.33 5.99 21.96
C VAL A 221 1.93 5.26 23.15
N HIS A 222 1.14 4.39 23.77
CA HIS A 222 1.49 3.49 24.86
C HIS A 222 1.50 2.05 24.37
N LYS A 223 2.31 1.19 24.99
CA LYS A 223 2.26 -0.24 24.67
C LYS A 223 1.04 -0.86 25.34
N ALA A 224 0.28 -1.69 24.62
CA ALA A 224 -0.91 -2.34 25.17
C ALA A 224 -0.60 -3.26 26.37
N GLU A 225 0.63 -3.75 26.48
CA GLU A 225 1.11 -4.56 27.62
C GLU A 225 1.23 -3.75 28.93
N GLU A 226 1.21 -2.41 28.86
CA GLU A 226 1.39 -1.48 29.98
C GLU A 226 0.05 -0.95 30.52
N VAL A 227 -1.09 -1.49 30.06
CA VAL A 227 -2.42 -1.09 30.56
C VAL A 227 -2.55 -1.57 32.01
N PRO A 228 -2.71 -0.66 33.01
CA PRO A 228 -3.02 -1.07 34.36
C PRO A 228 -4.37 -1.80 34.36
N SER A 229 -4.38 -3.01 34.91
CA SER A 229 -5.59 -3.80 35.14
C SER A 229 -6.59 -3.07 36.03
#